data_AF-A0A2E6K7X8-F1
#
_entry.id   AF-A0A2E6K7X8-F1
#
_cell.length_a   1.000
_cell.length_b   1.000
_cell.length_c   1.000
_cell.angle_alpha   90.00
_cell.angle_beta   90.00
_cell.angle_gamma   90.00
#
_symmetry.space_group_name_H-M   'P 1'
#
loop_
_entity.id
_entity.type
_entity.pdbx_description
1 polymer ?
#
loop_
_entity_poly.entity_id
_entity_poly.type
_entity_poly.pdbx_seq_one_letter_code
_entity_poly.pdbx_strand_id
1 'polypeptide(L)' 'MNWKKPTLIALWSLVAFAWLGVVGIYFTDPSKALWVGAVAGAAVISEIAVWTTAAILGLSVIESRKRIWSRIRAPFGPR' A
#
# COMPACT_ATOMS: atom_id res chain seq x y z
N MET A 1 -18.38 -3.93 2.62
CA MET A 1 -17.37 -4.12 1.55
C MET A 1 -15.98 -3.92 2.16
N ASN A 2 -15.04 -4.86 1.97
CA ASN A 2 -13.71 -4.80 2.61
C ASN A 2 -12.83 -3.76 1.89
N TRP A 3 -13.00 -2.48 2.24
CA TRP A 3 -12.35 -1.30 1.62
C TRP A 3 -10.83 -1.40 1.53
N LYS A 4 -10.20 -2.21 2.38
CA LYS A 4 -8.76 -2.45 2.39
C LYS A 4 -8.23 -2.98 1.06
N LYS A 5 -8.94 -3.92 0.44
CA LYS A 5 -8.52 -4.53 -0.83
C LYS A 5 -8.50 -3.52 -1.99
N PRO A 6 -9.58 -2.78 -2.30
CA PRO A 6 -9.54 -1.77 -3.34
C PRO A 6 -8.56 -0.64 -3.04
N THR A 7 -8.37 -0.25 -1.77
CA THR A 7 -7.33 0.73 -1.39
C THR A 7 -5.93 0.24 -1.76
N LEU A 8 -5.58 -1.00 -1.43
CA LEU A 8 -4.27 -1.57 -1.80
C LEU A 8 -4.10 -1.67 -3.32
N ILE A 9 -5.14 -2.06 -4.05
CA ILE A 9 -5.11 -2.11 -5.52
C ILE A 9 -4.85 -0.72 -6.10
N ALA A 10 -5.60 0.29 -5.68
CA ALA A 10 -5.45 1.66 -6.17
C ALA A 10 -4.04 2.20 -5.87
N LEU A 11 -3.55 1.98 -4.66
CA LEU A 11 -2.24 2.43 -4.21
C LEU A 11 -1.10 1.82 -5.01
N TRP A 12 -1.10 0.50 -5.20
CA TRP A 12 -0.05 -0.18 -5.97
C TRP A 12 -0.18 0.05 -7.48
N SER A 13 -1.38 0.31 -7.99
CA SER A 13 -1.57 0.78 -9.36
C SER A 13 -0.93 2.14 -9.57
N LEU A 14 -1.07 3.07 -8.62
CA LEU A 14 -0.40 4.37 -8.67
C LEU A 14 1.13 4.23 -8.71
N VAL A 15 1.70 3.35 -7.88
CA VAL A 15 3.14 3.03 -7.91
C VAL A 15 3.54 2.49 -9.29
N ALA A 16 2.77 1.55 -9.84
CA ALA A 16 3.05 0.99 -11.16
C ALA A 16 3.02 2.09 -12.24
N PHE A 17 2.01 2.97 -12.25
CA PHE A 17 1.94 4.08 -13.18
C PHE A 17 3.10 5.08 -13.02
N ALA A 18 3.52 5.37 -11.78
CA ALA A 18 4.67 6.24 -11.54
C ALA A 18 5.95 5.65 -12.15
N TRP A 19 6.20 4.35 -11.98
CA TRP A 19 7.35 3.68 -12.56
C TRP A 19 7.26 3.54 -14.08
N LEU A 20 6.07 3.31 -14.64
CA LEU A 20 5.85 3.37 -16.09
C LEU A 20 6.17 4.76 -16.64
N GLY A 21 5.82 5.82 -15.90
CA GLY A 21 6.21 7.20 -16.24
C GLY A 21 7.73 7.39 -16.26
N VAL A 22 8.45 6.88 -15.26
CA VAL A 22 9.92 6.91 -15.21
C VAL A 22 10.53 6.18 -16.41
N VAL A 23 10.01 5.00 -16.74
CA VAL A 23 10.44 4.25 -17.94
C VAL A 23 10.16 5.03 -19.21
N GLY A 24 9.00 5.68 -19.33
CA GLY A 24 8.68 6.56 -20.45
C GLY A 24 9.69 7.71 -20.61
N ILE A 25 10.02 8.38 -19.51
CA ILE A 25 11.01 9.48 -19.47
C ILE A 25 12.41 8.99 -19.87
N TYR A 26 12.78 7.75 -19.54
CA TYR A 26 14.07 7.19 -19.95
C TYR A 26 14.29 7.23 -21.46
N PHE A 27 13.24 6.98 -22.25
CA PHE A 27 13.30 6.96 -23.71
C PHE A 27 13.25 8.35 -24.38
N THR A 28 13.22 9.43 -23.60
CA THR A 28 13.17 10.82 -24.13
C THR A 28 14.47 11.58 -23.97
N ASP A 29 15.60 10.88 -23.76
CA ASP A 29 16.92 11.48 -23.48
C ASP A 29 16.86 12.62 -22.45
N PRO A 30 16.38 12.34 -21.22
CA PRO A 30 16.05 13.38 -20.25
C PRO A 30 17.31 14.07 -19.73
N SER A 31 17.16 15.35 -19.37
CA SER A 31 18.21 16.02 -18.59
C SER A 31 18.41 15.31 -17.25
N LYS A 32 19.63 15.38 -16.68
CA LYS A 32 19.92 14.78 -15.37
C LYS A 32 18.96 15.24 -14.28
N ALA A 33 18.59 16.52 -14.29
CA ALA A 33 17.65 17.09 -13.33
C ALA A 33 16.26 16.44 -13.44
N LEU A 34 15.75 16.28 -14.66
CA LEU A 34 14.46 15.63 -14.91
C LEU A 34 14.50 14.15 -14.51
N TRP A 35 15.57 13.44 -14.88
CA TRP A 35 15.77 12.03 -14.53
C TRP A 35 15.75 11.81 -13.01
N VAL A 36 16.55 12.58 -12.28
CA VAL A 36 16.63 12.49 -10.82
C VAL A 36 15.28 12.82 -10.17
N GLY A 37 14.61 13.89 -10.64
CA GLY A 37 13.29 14.27 -10.14
C GLY A 37 12.23 13.19 -10.33
N ALA A 38 12.20 12.56 -11.51
CA ALA A 38 11.23 11.51 -11.83
C ALA A 38 11.44 10.25 -10.97
N VAL A 39 12.69 9.77 -10.87
CA VAL A 39 13.03 8.60 -10.05
C VAL A 39 12.78 8.87 -8.57
N ALA A 40 13.18 10.05 -8.07
CA ALA A 40 12.93 10.43 -6.68
C ALA A 40 11.42 10.52 -6.37
N GLY A 41 10.63 11.10 -7.28
CA GLY A 41 9.18 11.15 -7.16
C GLY A 41 8.55 9.76 -7.08
N ALA A 42 8.94 8.84 -7.99
CA ALA A 42 8.48 7.46 -7.96
C ALA A 42 8.88 6.72 -6.67
N ALA A 43 10.09 6.99 -6.15
CA ALA A 43 10.56 6.42 -4.89
C ALA A 43 9.73 6.89 -3.69
N VAL A 44 9.42 8.19 -3.59
CA VAL A 44 8.57 8.75 -2.52
C VAL A 44 7.16 8.14 -2.57
N ILE A 45 6.57 8.01 -3.76
CA ILE A 45 5.25 7.36 -3.94
C ILE A 45 5.32 5.89 -3.48
N SER A 46 6.40 5.19 -3.80
CA SER A 46 6.62 3.81 -3.38
C SER A 46 6.76 3.69 -1.85
N GLU A 47 7.46 4.61 -1.20
CA GLU A 47 7.60 4.64 0.26
C GLU A 47 6.25 4.84 0.95
N ILE A 48 5.45 5.82 0.49
CA ILE A 48 4.09 6.03 0.98
C ILE A 48 3.25 4.76 0.82
N ALA A 49 3.39 4.07 -0.32
CA ALA A 49 2.66 2.84 -0.59
C ALA A 49 3.03 1.71 0.38
N VAL A 50 4.32 1.56 0.69
CA VAL A 50 4.83 0.57 1.64
C VAL A 50 4.31 0.85 3.04
N TRP A 51 4.43 2.07 3.55
CA TRP A 51 3.98 2.42 4.91
C TRP A 51 2.46 2.27 5.06
N THR A 52 1.69 2.68 4.06
CA THR A 52 0.23 2.52 4.05
C THR A 52 -0.16 1.04 4.02
N THR A 53 0.55 0.23 3.22
CA THR A 53 0.34 -1.23 3.18
C THR A 53 0.60 -1.84 4.57
N ALA A 54 1.70 -1.47 5.21
CA ALA A 54 2.03 -1.93 6.56
C ALA A 54 0.93 -1.56 7.58
N ALA A 55 0.42 -0.33 7.52
CA ALA A 55 -0.67 0.11 8.39
C ALA A 55 -1.96 -0.71 8.18
N ILE A 56 -2.37 -0.93 6.92
CA ILE A 56 -3.58 -1.71 6.58
C ILE A 56 -3.45 -3.18 7.03
N LEU A 57 -2.27 -3.77 6.85
CA LEU A 57 -1.99 -5.13 7.30
C LEU A 57 -1.99 -5.21 8.83
N GLY A 58 -1.40 -4.24 9.52
CA GLY A 58 -1.43 -4.13 10.98
C GLY A 58 -2.86 -4.09 11.54
N LEU A 59 -3.74 -3.27 10.96
CA LEU A 59 -5.16 -3.25 11.32
C LEU A 59 -5.83 -4.61 11.11
N SER A 60 -5.49 -5.30 10.03
CA SER A 60 -6.06 -6.61 9.69
C SER A 60 -5.61 -7.71 10.68
N VAL A 61 -4.39 -7.64 11.19
CA VAL A 61 -3.90 -8.51 12.26
C VAL A 61 -4.68 -8.27 13.56
N ILE A 62 -4.90 -7.00 13.94
CA ILE A 62 -5.66 -6.64 15.15
C ILE A 62 -7.11 -7.15 15.05
N GLU A 63 -7.77 -6.95 13.92
CA GLU A 63 -9.14 -7.45 13.67
C GLU A 63 -9.20 -8.97 13.74
N SER A 64 -8.21 -9.66 13.15
CA SER A 64 -8.11 -11.12 13.18
C SER A 64 -7.97 -11.62 14.61
N ARG A 65 -7.10 -11.00 15.42
CA ARG A 65 -6.94 -11.31 16.84
C ARG A 65 -8.25 -11.12 17.62
N LYS A 66 -8.94 -9.99 17.43
CA LYS A 66 -10.24 -9.73 18.08
C LYS A 66 -11.28 -10.80 17.72
N ARG A 67 -11.36 -11.18 16.45
CA ARG A 67 -12.29 -12.22 15.96
C ARG A 67 -11.97 -13.61 16.51
N ILE A 68 -10.69 -13.96 16.64
CA ILE A 68 -10.28 -15.23 17.26
C ILE A 68 -10.68 -15.23 18.75
N TRP A 69 -10.35 -14.16 19.49
CA TRP A 69 -10.70 -14.05 20.90
C TRP A 69 -12.20 -13.99 21.18
N SER A 70 -13.02 -13.42 20.29
CA SER A 70 -14.47 -13.45 20.45
C SER A 70 -15.02 -14.86 20.27
N ARG A 71 -14.49 -15.64 19.32
CA ARG A 71 -14.86 -17.05 19.12
C ARG A 71 -14.43 -17.93 20.29
N ILE A 72 -13.24 -17.72 20.84
CA ILE A 72 -12.73 -18.47 21.99
C ILE A 72 -13.55 -18.17 23.25
N ARG A 73 -13.97 -16.91 23.46
CA ARG A 73 -14.76 -16.52 24.64
C ARG A 73 -16.25 -16.77 24.51
N ALA A 74 -16.76 -17.02 23.30
CA ALA A 74 -18.18 -17.29 23.06
C ALA A 74 -18.79 -18.41 23.95
N PRO A 75 -18.09 -19.52 24.26
CA PRO A 75 -18.61 -20.56 25.15
C PRO A 75 -18.63 -20.17 26.64
N PHE A 76 -17.91 -19.11 27.03
CA PHE A 76 -17.72 -18.70 28.43
C PHE A 76 -18.42 -17.36 28.76
N GLY A 77 -19.20 -16.80 27.83
CA GLY A 77 -19.99 -15.59 28.05
C GLY A 77 -21.26 -15.89 28.87
N PRO A 78 -21.77 -14.93 29.68
CA PRO A 78 -23.06 -15.10 30.36
C PRO A 78 -24.15 -15.30 29.30
N ARG A 79 -24.98 -16.33 29.51
CA ARG A 79 -26.12 -16.68 28.65
C ARG A 79 -27.14 -15.55 28.58
#